data_AF-A0A653BEU4-F1
#
_entry.id   AF-A0A653BEU4-F1
#
_cell.length_a   1.000
_cell.length_b   1.000
_cell.length_c   1.000
_cell.angle_alpha   90.00
_cell.angle_beta   90.00
_cell.angle_gamma   90.00
#
_symmetry.space_group_name_H-M   'P 1'
#
loop_
_entity.id
_entity.type
_entity.pdbx_description
1 polymer ?
#
loop_
_entity_poly.entity_id
_entity_poly.type
_entity_poly.pdbx_seq_one_letter_code
_entity_poly.pdbx_strand_id
1 'polypeptide(L)'
;MNNWSNEEKACVLPSMLRDSAAAILENICSSDLRDYDKITSALKLHFGDAHLTELLHGQLHNRTQQAKEDLTTFAYEVQSLAKRA
;
A
#
# COMPACT_ATOMS: atom_id res chain seq x y z
N MET A 1 -10.94 -7.71 -23.36
CA MET A 1 -11.24 -6.82 -22.22
C MET A 1 -12.70 -6.43 -22.30
N ASN A 2 -13.43 -6.40 -21.17
CA ASN A 2 -14.90 -6.43 -21.13
C ASN A 2 -15.64 -5.14 -21.56
N ASN A 3 -14.98 -4.19 -22.25
CA ASN A 3 -15.56 -2.91 -22.71
C ASN A 3 -16.30 -2.08 -21.64
N TRP A 4 -15.93 -2.22 -20.37
CA TRP A 4 -16.57 -1.47 -19.28
C TRP A 4 -16.23 0.02 -19.32
N SER A 5 -17.22 0.86 -19.07
CA SER A 5 -17.09 2.31 -18.87
C SER A 5 -16.31 2.61 -17.58
N ASN A 6 -15.93 3.88 -17.40
CA ASN A 6 -15.22 4.31 -16.21
C ASN A 6 -16.09 4.20 -14.96
N GLU A 7 -17.36 4.57 -15.10
CA GLU A 7 -18.39 4.51 -14.06
C GLU A 7 -18.69 3.06 -13.65
N GLU A 8 -18.79 2.14 -14.62
CA GLU A 8 -18.98 0.71 -14.35
C GLU A 8 -17.81 0.13 -13.55
N LYS A 9 -16.58 0.49 -13.91
CA LYS A 9 -15.38 0.08 -13.17
C LYS A 9 -15.36 0.68 -11.76
N ALA A 10 -15.70 1.96 -11.61
CA ALA A 10 -15.75 2.63 -10.31
C ALA A 10 -16.82 2.05 -9.38
N CYS A 11 -17.92 1.55 -9.94
CA CYS A 11 -18.98 0.90 -9.16
C CYS A 11 -18.56 -0.50 -8.68
N VAL A 12 -17.83 -1.26 -9.49
CA VAL A 12 -17.46 -2.65 -9.16
C VAL A 12 -16.21 -2.70 -8.27
N LEU A 13 -15.20 -1.88 -8.55
CA LEU A 13 -13.89 -1.96 -7.89
C LEU A 13 -13.98 -1.93 -6.35
N PRO A 14 -14.74 -1.03 -5.69
CA PRO A 14 -14.87 -0.99 -4.24
C PRO A 14 -15.35 -2.32 -3.63
N SER A 15 -16.29 -3.00 -4.29
CA SER A 15 -16.85 -4.27 -3.80
C SER A 15 -15.85 -5.43 -3.80
N MET A 16 -14.73 -5.29 -4.52
CA MET A 16 -13.67 -6.29 -4.63
C MET A 16 -12.53 -6.05 -3.63
N LEU A 17 -12.49 -4.88 -2.98
CA LEU A 17 -11.47 -4.57 -1.99
C LEU A 17 -11.80 -5.21 -0.65
N ARG A 18 -10.75 -5.59 0.09
CA ARG A 18 -10.86 -6.20 1.41
C ARG A 18 -10.00 -5.44 2.42
N ASP A 19 -10.43 -5.49 3.67
CA ASP A 19 -9.68 -5.02 4.84
C ASP A 19 -9.06 -3.62 4.63
N SER A 20 -7.72 -3.52 4.65
CA SER A 20 -6.98 -2.26 4.53
C SER A 20 -7.25 -1.52 3.22
N ALA A 21 -7.48 -2.24 2.12
CA ALA A 21 -7.77 -1.62 0.83
C ALA A 21 -9.16 -1.00 0.79
N ALA A 22 -10.15 -1.62 1.47
CA ALA A 22 -11.49 -1.06 1.59
C ALA A 22 -11.51 0.16 2.51
N ALA A 23 -10.75 0.11 3.62
CA ALA A 23 -10.65 1.22 4.58
C ALA A 23 -10.11 2.52 3.97
N ILE A 24 -9.27 2.44 2.93
CA ILE A 24 -8.79 3.63 2.21
C ILE A 24 -9.94 4.37 1.54
N LEU A 25 -10.97 3.66 1.07
CA LEU A 25 -12.12 4.28 0.40
C LEU A 25 -12.98 5.11 1.35
N GLU A 26 -12.95 4.83 2.65
CA GLU A 26 -13.65 5.63 3.66
C GLU A 26 -13.10 7.05 3.78
N ASN A 27 -11.83 7.25 3.38
CA ASN A 27 -11.17 8.55 3.39
C ASN A 27 -11.36 9.36 2.09
N ILE A 28 -12.06 8.79 1.09
CA ILE A 28 -12.31 9.41 -0.21
C ILE A 28 -13.71 10.05 -0.20
N CYS A 29 -13.84 11.23 -0.81
CA CYS A 29 -15.14 11.88 -0.97
C CYS A 29 -16.10 11.00 -1.80
N SER A 30 -17.38 10.96 -1.42
CA SER A 30 -18.39 10.15 -2.12
C SER A 30 -18.59 10.54 -3.59
N SER A 31 -18.29 11.79 -3.95
CA SER A 31 -18.22 12.26 -5.34
C SER A 31 -17.13 11.57 -6.14
N ASP A 32 -15.99 11.30 -5.49
CA ASP A 32 -14.76 10.80 -6.10
C ASP A 32 -14.77 9.27 -6.16
N LEU A 33 -15.60 8.61 -5.35
CA LEU A 33 -15.88 7.17 -5.43
C LEU A 33 -16.65 6.76 -6.71
N ARG A 34 -17.06 7.71 -7.54
CA ARG A 34 -17.63 7.44 -8.88
C ARG A 34 -16.58 7.54 -9.99
N ASP A 35 -15.38 7.99 -9.66
CA ASP A 35 -14.28 8.16 -10.59
C ASP A 35 -13.22 7.08 -10.33
N TYR A 36 -13.10 6.17 -11.30
CA TYR A 36 -12.16 5.07 -11.22
C TYR A 36 -10.71 5.55 -11.13
N ASP A 37 -10.35 6.66 -11.78
CA ASP A 37 -8.98 7.19 -11.73
C ASP A 37 -8.66 7.75 -10.34
N LYS A 38 -9.65 8.33 -9.66
CA LYS A 38 -9.49 8.81 -8.27
C LYS A 38 -9.32 7.64 -7.30
N ILE A 39 -10.17 6.62 -7.41
CA ILE A 39 -10.05 5.41 -6.58
C ILE A 39 -8.68 4.75 -6.77
N THR A 40 -8.28 4.53 -8.02
CA THR A 40 -7.00 3.87 -8.31
C THR A 40 -5.79 4.72 -7.93
N SER A 41 -5.88 6.05 -8.05
CA SER A 41 -4.81 6.95 -7.59
C SER A 41 -4.64 6.91 -6.07
N ALA A 42 -5.74 6.88 -5.31
CA ALA A 42 -5.68 6.73 -3.85
C ALA A 42 -5.06 5.40 -3.43
N LEU A 43 -5.43 4.30 -4.12
CA LEU A 43 -4.84 2.98 -3.89
C LEU A 43 -3.34 2.96 -4.25
N LYS A 44 -2.95 3.57 -5.38
CA LYS A 44 -1.53 3.68 -5.78
C LYS A 44 -0.73 4.57 -4.85
N LEU A 45 -1.32 5.61 -4.27
CA LEU A 45 -0.63 6.44 -3.30
C LEU A 45 -0.30 5.64 -2.04
N HIS A 46 -1.24 4.81 -1.57
CA HIS A 46 -1.10 4.07 -0.32
C HIS A 46 -0.34 2.74 -0.47
N PHE A 47 -0.46 2.07 -1.61
CA PHE A 47 0.14 0.75 -1.86
C PHE A 47 1.15 0.74 -3.00
N GLY A 48 1.31 1.84 -3.73
CA GLY A 48 2.25 1.90 -4.85
C GLY A 48 3.70 2.01 -4.39
N ASP A 49 4.58 1.68 -5.34
CA ASP A 49 6.00 1.47 -5.06
C ASP A 49 6.70 2.68 -4.44
N ALA A 50 6.33 3.91 -4.80
CA ALA A 50 6.98 5.11 -4.29
C ALA A 50 6.85 5.25 -2.75
N HIS A 51 5.64 5.06 -2.22
CA HIS A 51 5.43 5.12 -0.77
C HIS A 51 6.06 3.91 -0.07
N LEU A 52 6.03 2.75 -0.71
CA LEU A 52 6.65 1.54 -0.20
C LEU A 52 8.18 1.69 -0.11
N THR A 53 8.83 2.27 -1.11
CA THR A 53 10.28 2.53 -1.11
C THR A 53 10.66 3.51 0.00
N GLU A 54 9.96 4.62 0.16
CA GLU A 54 10.24 5.58 1.24
C GLU A 54 10.04 4.95 2.63
N LEU A 55 8.97 4.16 2.81
CA LEU A 55 8.70 3.44 4.04
C LEU A 55 9.81 2.42 4.36
N LEU A 56 10.20 1.60 3.39
CA LEU A 56 11.24 0.57 3.56
C LEU A 56 12.60 1.19 3.83
N HIS A 57 12.93 2.29 3.15
CA HIS A 57 14.15 3.05 3.43
C HIS A 57 14.14 3.61 4.85
N GLY A 58 13.02 4.17 5.31
CA GLY A 58 12.84 4.64 6.69
C GLY A 58 12.94 3.51 7.73
N GLN A 59 12.36 2.34 7.45
CA GLN A 59 12.46 1.16 8.31
C GLN A 59 13.91 0.67 8.42
N LEU A 60 14.63 0.59 7.30
CA LEU A 60 16.03 0.19 7.26
C LEU A 60 16.93 1.20 7.98
N HIS A 61 16.73 2.49 7.75
CA HIS A 61 17.53 3.55 8.37
C HIS A 61 17.39 3.56 9.90
N ASN A 62 16.17 3.37 10.40
CA ASN A 62 15.88 3.36 11.83
C ASN A 62 16.12 1.98 12.49
N ARG A 63 16.60 0.98 11.74
CA ARG A 63 16.74 -0.38 12.25
C ARG A 63 17.95 -0.51 13.16
N THR A 64 17.69 -0.60 14.46
CA THR A 64 18.70 -0.88 15.50
C THR A 64 18.41 -2.18 16.21
N GLN A 65 19.45 -2.94 16.57
CA GLN A 65 19.30 -4.19 17.31
C GLN A 65 18.66 -3.92 18.67
N GLN A 66 17.61 -4.66 19.01
CA GLN A 66 16.91 -4.52 20.30
C GLN A 66 17.60 -5.34 21.38
N ALA A 67 17.49 -4.93 22.65
CA ALA A 67 18.20 -5.58 23.77
C ALA A 67 17.88 -7.08 23.98
N LYS A 68 16.72 -7.54 23.49
CA LYS A 68 16.27 -8.95 23.58
C LYS A 68 16.38 -9.72 22.27
N GLU A 69 16.93 -9.09 21.23
CA GLU A 69 17.02 -9.64 19.89
C GLU A 69 18.41 -10.24 19.65
N ASP A 70 18.46 -11.50 19.21
CA ASP A 70 19.73 -12.12 18.85
C ASP A 70 20.28 -11.57 17.52
N LEU A 71 21.59 -11.67 17.35
CA LEU A 71 22.29 -11.09 16.20
C LEU A 71 21.86 -11.71 14.87
N THR A 72 21.45 -12.98 14.86
CA THR A 72 21.06 -13.69 13.64
C THR A 72 19.71 -13.19 13.14
N THR A 73 18.73 -13.06 14.05
CA THR A 73 17.43 -12.46 13.74
C THR A 73 17.58 -11.02 13.28
N PHE A 74 18.41 -10.23 13.96
CA PHE A 74 18.71 -8.87 13.55
C PHE A 74 19.29 -8.80 12.13
N ALA A 75 20.33 -9.60 11.84
CA ALA A 75 20.97 -9.62 10.53
C ALA A 75 20.03 -10.07 9.41
N TYR A 76 19.18 -11.07 9.68
CA TYR A 76 18.15 -11.53 8.75
C TYR A 76 17.17 -10.42 8.40
N GLU A 77 16.63 -9.73 9.41
CA GLU A 77 15.67 -8.64 9.21
C GLU A 77 16.29 -7.45 8.45
N VAL A 78 17.52 -7.05 8.79
CA VAL A 78 18.24 -5.99 8.06
C VAL A 78 18.46 -6.39 6.59
N GLN A 79 18.89 -7.63 6.33
CA GLN A 79 19.08 -8.11 4.96
C GLN A 79 17.75 -8.16 4.18
N SER A 80 16.69 -8.61 4.83
CA SER A 80 15.35 -8.68 4.24
C SER A 80 14.84 -7.28 3.84
N LEU A 81 14.98 -6.30 4.73
CA LEU A 81 14.63 -4.90 4.46
C LEU A 81 15.47 -4.33 3.31
N ALA A 82 16.78 -4.55 3.30
CA ALA A 82 17.67 -4.08 2.24
C ALA A 82 17.41 -4.71 0.86
N LYS A 83 16.85 -5.92 0.80
CA LYS A 83 16.44 -6.56 -0.47
C LYS A 83 15.12 -6.02 -1.01
N ARG A 84 14.29 -5.44 -0.15
CA ARG A 84 12.94 -4.97 -0.48
C ARG A 84 12.91 -3.47 -0.77
N ALA A 85 13.82 -2.70 -0.18
CA ALA A 85 14.01 -1.27 -0.41
C ALA A 85 14.62 -1.01 -1.80
#